data_AF-A0A8T7BRX9-F1
#
_entry.id   AF-A0A8T7BRX9-F1
#
_cell.length_a   1.000
_cell.length_b   1.000
_cell.length_c   1.000
_cell.angle_alpha   90.00
_cell.angle_beta   90.00
_cell.angle_gamma   90.00
#
_symmetry.space_group_name_H-M   'P 1'
#
loop_
_entity.id
_entity.type
_entity.pdbx_description
1 polymer ?
#
loop_
_entity_poly.entity_id
_entity_poly.type
_entity_poly.pdbx_seq_one_letter_code
_entity_poly.pdbx_strand_id
1 'polypeptide(L)'
;VFYDYDEICYLTECNFRKIPEPMYPEDEFAAEPWYSIGANDVFPEQFATFLFADNRVRQAFMKHHRDLLDADFWIQKQENIEAGIYEDVFPYPKKIRFKR
;
A
#
# COMPACT_ATOMS: atom_id res chain seq x y z
N VAL A 1 13.01 3.40 -10.60
CA VAL A 1 13.80 2.17 -10.35
C VAL A 1 13.97 2.07 -8.85
N PHE A 2 13.62 0.94 -8.25
CA PHE A 2 13.84 0.66 -6.83
C PHE A 2 15.27 0.12 -6.67
N TYR A 3 16.00 0.54 -5.64
CA TYR A 3 17.46 0.30 -5.56
C TYR A 3 17.99 -0.03 -4.16
N ASP A 4 17.21 0.19 -3.10
CA ASP A 4 17.57 -0.19 -1.74
C ASP A 4 16.86 -1.50 -1.39
N TYR A 5 17.60 -2.51 -0.91
CA TYR A 5 17.12 -3.89 -0.80
C TYR A 5 17.27 -4.48 0.61
N ASP A 6 17.63 -3.67 1.60
CA ASP A 6 17.75 -4.10 2.98
C ASP A 6 16.38 -4.47 3.60
N GLU A 7 15.32 -3.74 3.24
CA GLU A 7 13.94 -3.94 3.74
C GLU A 7 13.04 -4.70 2.75
N ILE A 8 13.60 -5.36 1.72
CA ILE A 8 12.78 -6.10 0.75
C ILE A 8 12.27 -7.43 1.33
N CYS A 9 10.99 -7.71 1.11
CA CYS A 9 10.36 -9.00 1.38
C CYS A 9 9.37 -9.36 0.27
N TYR A 10 8.91 -10.61 0.24
CA TYR A 10 7.86 -10.99 -0.71
C TYR A 10 6.51 -10.44 -0.27
N LEU A 11 5.68 -10.03 -1.24
CA LEU A 11 4.30 -9.59 -0.94
C LEU A 11 3.52 -10.66 -0.18
N THR A 12 3.73 -11.94 -0.47
CA THR A 12 3.06 -13.08 0.20
C THR A 12 3.50 -13.28 1.66
N GLU A 13 4.58 -12.63 2.11
CA GLU A 13 5.05 -12.68 3.50
C GLU A 13 4.48 -11.53 4.35
N CYS A 14 3.94 -10.50 3.70
CA CYS A 14 3.32 -9.35 4.35
C CYS A 14 1.89 -9.67 4.81
N ASN A 15 1.49 -9.09 5.93
CA ASN A 15 0.11 -9.13 6.41
C ASN A 15 -0.52 -7.73 6.27
N PHE A 16 -1.23 -7.49 5.17
CA PHE A 16 -1.89 -6.22 4.94
C PHE A 16 -3.16 -6.12 5.77
N ARG A 17 -3.25 -5.05 6.58
CA ARG A 17 -4.35 -4.83 7.51
C ARG A 17 -4.85 -3.41 7.39
N LYS A 18 -6.15 -3.23 7.67
CA LYS A 18 -6.72 -1.92 7.89
C LYS A 18 -6.48 -1.49 9.33
N ILE A 19 -6.23 -0.20 9.55
CA ILE A 19 -6.17 0.37 10.90
C ILE A 19 -7.56 0.22 11.52
N PRO A 20 -7.70 -0.45 12.69
CA PRO A 20 -8.98 -0.57 13.36
C PRO A 20 -9.56 0.80 13.75
N GLU A 21 -10.88 0.94 13.66
CA GLU A 21 -11.56 2.14 14.16
C GLU A 21 -11.40 2.23 15.69
N PRO A 22 -11.13 3.43 16.24
CA PRO A 22 -10.98 3.64 17.68
C PRO A 22 -12.25 3.20 18.42
N MET A 23 -12.10 2.47 19.53
CA MET A 23 -13.24 2.00 20.31
C MET A 23 -13.77 3.09 21.24
N TYR A 24 -12.88 3.95 21.72
CA TYR A 24 -13.19 5.07 22.60
C TYR A 24 -12.49 6.36 22.15
N PRO A 25 -13.00 7.54 22.51
CA PRO A 25 -12.37 8.81 22.14
C PRO A 25 -10.92 8.94 22.62
N GLU A 26 -10.58 8.33 23.76
CA GLU A 26 -9.23 8.35 24.32
C GLU A 26 -8.22 7.64 23.41
N ASP A 27 -8.67 6.65 22.63
CA ASP A 27 -7.83 5.89 21.69
C ASP A 27 -7.33 6.77 20.54
N GLU A 28 -8.08 7.82 20.15
CA GLU A 28 -7.66 8.77 19.11
C GLU A 28 -6.50 9.66 19.56
N PHE A 29 -6.36 9.87 20.87
CA PHE A 29 -5.31 10.70 21.47
C PHE A 29 -4.15 9.86 22.03
N ALA A 30 -4.22 8.53 21.91
CA ALA A 30 -3.18 7.64 22.39
C ALA A 30 -1.87 7.88 21.62
N ALA A 31 -0.76 7.97 22.36
CA ALA A 31 0.57 8.14 21.77
C ALA A 31 1.09 6.85 21.10
N GLU A 32 0.55 5.70 21.51
CA GLU A 32 0.88 4.38 20.98
C GLU A 32 -0.39 3.69 20.46
N PRO A 33 -0.28 2.82 19.43
CA PRO A 33 -1.42 2.04 18.95
C PRO A 33 -2.00 1.14 20.05
N TRP A 34 -3.32 1.18 20.23
CA TRP A 34 -4.05 0.33 21.19
C TRP A 34 -4.29 -1.10 20.68
N TYR A 35 -4.01 -1.36 19.40
CA TYR A 35 -4.12 -2.67 18.76
C TYR A 35 -2.76 -3.34 18.58
N SER A 36 -2.76 -4.68 18.57
CA SER A 36 -1.53 -5.45 18.36
C SER A 36 -1.00 -5.33 16.93
N ILE A 37 0.31 -5.09 16.81
CA ILE A 37 1.04 -5.00 15.54
C ILE A 37 2.07 -6.13 15.50
N GLY A 38 1.97 -6.99 14.48
CA GLY A 38 2.96 -8.02 14.18
C GLY A 38 4.13 -7.49 13.36
N ALA A 39 5.23 -8.25 13.30
CA ALA A 39 6.45 -7.84 12.59
C ALA A 39 6.25 -7.62 11.07
N ASN A 40 5.30 -8.34 10.47
CA ASN A 40 5.00 -8.26 9.04
C ASN A 40 3.69 -7.52 8.75
N ASP A 41 3.09 -6.87 9.76
CA ASP A 41 1.86 -6.12 9.56
C ASP A 41 2.16 -4.82 8.79
N VAL A 42 1.41 -4.61 7.71
CA VAL A 42 1.53 -3.41 6.87
C VAL A 42 0.19 -2.69 6.85
N PHE A 43 0.22 -1.38 7.14
CA PHE A 43 -0.95 -0.49 7.14
C PHE A 43 -0.80 0.58 6.05
N PRO A 44 -1.31 0.32 4.82
CA PRO A 44 -1.12 1.24 3.70
C PRO A 44 -1.69 2.63 3.92
N GLU A 45 -2.66 2.79 4.81
CA GLU A 45 -3.24 4.08 5.19
C GLU A 45 -2.19 5.04 5.77
N GLN A 46 -1.14 4.50 6.41
CA GLN A 46 -0.08 5.30 7.00
C GLN A 46 0.90 5.85 5.96
N PHE A 47 1.00 5.25 4.76
CA PHE A 47 1.92 5.69 3.72
C PHE A 47 1.71 7.16 3.34
N ALA A 48 0.46 7.63 3.36
CA ALA A 48 0.14 9.00 3.01
C ALA A 48 0.78 10.03 3.95
N THR A 49 0.96 9.64 5.22
CA THR A 49 1.54 10.48 6.27
C THR A 49 3.06 10.50 6.18
N PHE A 50 3.68 9.35 5.91
CA PHE A 50 5.15 9.22 5.92
C PHE A 50 5.82 9.53 4.59
N LEU A 51 5.19 9.22 3.45
CA LEU A 51 5.84 9.35 2.14
C LEU A 51 5.69 10.74 1.50
N PHE A 52 4.71 11.54 1.92
CA PHE A 52 4.36 12.79 1.23
C PHE A 52 4.40 14.01 2.14
N ALA A 53 5.61 14.50 2.41
CA ALA A 53 5.81 15.78 3.11
C ALA A 53 5.39 17.00 2.26
N ASP A 54 5.62 16.98 0.94
CA ASP A 54 5.19 18.06 0.03
C ASP A 54 3.72 17.88 -0.37
N ASN A 55 2.89 18.88 -0.04
CA ASN A 55 1.46 18.88 -0.33
C ASN A 55 1.14 18.73 -1.83
N ARG A 56 1.99 19.27 -2.72
CA ARG A 56 1.78 19.14 -4.19
C ARG A 56 1.91 17.69 -4.64
N VAL A 57 2.88 16.97 -4.08
CA VAL A 57 3.09 15.55 -4.35
C VAL A 57 1.94 14.73 -3.77
N ARG A 58 1.54 15.03 -2.52
CA ARG A 58 0.40 14.40 -1.87
C ARG A 58 -0.87 14.53 -2.71
N GLN A 59 -1.18 15.73 -3.22
CA GLN A 59 -2.36 15.94 -4.05
C GLN A 59 -2.31 15.15 -5.37
N ALA A 60 -1.16 15.13 -6.05
CA ALA A 60 -0.98 14.35 -7.26
C ALA A 60 -1.15 12.85 -6.99
N PHE A 61 -0.58 12.36 -5.89
CA PHE A 61 -0.72 10.97 -5.47
C PHE A 61 -2.17 10.61 -5.16
N MET A 62 -2.87 11.40 -4.34
CA MET A 62 -4.28 11.16 -4.01
C MET A 62 -5.19 11.20 -5.24
N LYS A 63 -4.81 11.92 -6.30
CA LYS A 63 -5.56 11.96 -7.56
C LYS A 63 -5.37 10.70 -8.41
N HIS A 64 -4.20 10.09 -8.39
CA HIS A 64 -3.81 9.06 -9.36
C HIS A 64 -3.55 7.67 -8.77
N HIS A 65 -3.22 7.59 -7.49
CA HIS A 65 -2.65 6.41 -6.83
C HIS A 65 -3.23 6.18 -5.43
N ARG A 66 -4.44 6.67 -5.17
CA ARG A 66 -5.11 6.50 -3.87
C ARG A 66 -5.36 5.04 -3.52
N ASP A 67 -5.51 4.19 -4.52
CA ASP A 67 -5.63 2.73 -4.40
C ASP A 67 -4.48 2.11 -3.60
N LEU A 68 -3.28 2.68 -3.67
CA LEU A 68 -2.12 2.17 -2.92
C LEU A 68 -2.22 2.39 -1.40
N LEU A 69 -3.18 3.20 -0.92
CA LEU A 69 -3.46 3.41 0.51
C LEU A 69 -4.54 2.47 1.06
N ASP A 70 -5.11 1.61 0.21
CA ASP A 70 -6.13 0.65 0.63
C ASP A 70 -5.50 -0.73 0.82
N ALA A 71 -5.68 -1.33 1.99
CA ALA A 71 -5.23 -2.70 2.26
C ALA A 71 -5.81 -3.70 1.26
N ASP A 72 -7.05 -3.50 0.80
CA ASP A 72 -7.73 -4.44 -0.10
C ASP A 72 -7.03 -4.51 -1.48
N PHE A 73 -6.41 -3.41 -1.93
CA PHE A 73 -5.61 -3.41 -3.16
C PHE A 73 -4.46 -4.42 -3.07
N TRP A 74 -3.74 -4.41 -1.94
CA TRP A 74 -2.58 -5.26 -1.74
C TRP A 74 -2.96 -6.71 -1.48
N ILE A 75 -4.03 -6.95 -0.71
CA ILE A 75 -4.60 -8.28 -0.53
C ILE A 75 -4.98 -8.87 -1.89
N GLN A 76 -5.63 -8.11 -2.76
CA GLN A 76 -5.97 -8.59 -4.10
C GLN A 76 -4.73 -8.95 -4.93
N LYS A 77 -3.61 -8.22 -4.77
CA LYS A 77 -2.34 -8.59 -5.42
C LYS A 77 -1.77 -9.89 -4.86
N GLN A 78 -1.84 -10.12 -3.55
CA GLN A 78 -1.43 -11.39 -2.94
C GLN A 78 -2.27 -12.54 -3.50
N GLU A 79 -3.60 -12.40 -3.51
CA GLU A 79 -4.52 -13.41 -4.05
C GLU A 79 -4.22 -13.75 -5.52
N ASN A 80 -3.93 -12.73 -6.35
CA ASN A 80 -3.58 -12.95 -7.75
C ASN A 80 -2.27 -13.74 -7.88
N ILE A 81 -1.26 -13.42 -7.07
CA ILE A 81 0.02 -14.14 -7.07
C ILE A 81 -0.19 -15.60 -6.67
N GLU A 82 -0.98 -15.86 -5.62
CA GLU A 82 -1.31 -17.20 -5.15
C GLU A 82 -2.11 -18.01 -6.18
N ALA A 83 -3.00 -17.33 -6.93
CA ALA A 83 -3.74 -17.91 -8.04
C ALA A 83 -2.87 -18.13 -9.31
N GLY A 84 -1.60 -17.74 -9.29
CA GLY A 84 -0.70 -17.80 -10.45
C GLY A 84 -1.06 -16.80 -11.56
N ILE A 85 -1.81 -15.74 -11.23
CA ILE A 85 -2.20 -14.66 -12.12
C ILE A 85 -1.12 -13.58 -12.05
N TYR A 86 -0.35 -13.44 -13.12
CA TYR A 86 0.71 -12.44 -13.24
C TYR A 86 0.29 -11.32 -14.18
N GLU A 87 0.50 -10.07 -13.76
CA GLU A 87 0.16 -8.91 -14.58
C GLU A 87 1.19 -8.67 -15.70
N ASP A 88 0.68 -8.22 -16.85
CA ASP A 88 1.54 -7.84 -17.97
C ASP A 88 2.34 -6.56 -17.65
N VAL A 89 3.66 -6.64 -17.76
CA VAL A 89 4.55 -5.47 -17.68
C VAL A 89 4.99 -5.07 -19.07
N PHE A 90 4.68 -3.83 -19.47
CA PHE A 90 5.04 -3.31 -20.80
C PHE A 90 6.20 -2.32 -20.69
N PRO A 91 7.32 -2.53 -21.43
CA PRO A 91 8.47 -1.62 -21.42
C PRO A 91 8.23 -0.37 -22.30
N TYR A 92 6.98 0.04 -22.48
CA TYR A 92 6.61 1.18 -23.32
C TYR A 92 5.28 1.83 -22.87
N PRO A 93 5.04 3.11 -23.23
CA PRO A 93 3.80 3.80 -22.86
C PRO A 93 2.54 3.18 -23.48
N LYS A 94 1.43 3.16 -22.72
CA LYS A 94 0.13 2.65 -23.18
C LYS A 94 -0.35 3.28 -24.51
N LYS A 95 -0.02 4.55 -24.78
CA LYS A 95 -0.46 5.29 -25.98
C LYS A 95 0.05 4.73 -27.32
N ILE A 96 1.16 3.98 -27.31
CA ILE A 96 1.72 3.35 -28.51
C ILE A 96 1.35 1.86 -28.61
N ARG A 97 0.57 1.33 -27.64
CA ARG A 97 0.10 -0.04 -27.67
C ARG A 97 -0.93 -0.21 -28.78
N PHE A 98 -0.76 -1.22 -29.61
CA PHE A 98 -1.77 -1.57 -30.62
C PHE A 98 -3.08 -1.95 -29.93
N LYS A 99 -4.20 -1.43 -30.43
CA LYS A 99 -5.53 -1.80 -29.94
C LYS A 99 -5.80 -3.25 -30.32
N ARG A 100 -6.33 -4.02 -29.36
CA ARG A 100 -6.86 -5.36 -29.61
C ARG A 100 -8.26 -5.24 -30.21
#